data_AF-A0A840CL92-F1
#
_entry.id   AF-A0A840CL92-F1
#
_cell.length_a   1.000
_cell.length_b   1.000
_cell.length_c   1.000
_cell.angle_alpha   90.00
_cell.angle_beta   90.00
_cell.angle_gamma   90.00
#
_symmetry.space_group_name_H-M   'P 1'
#
loop_
_entity.id
_entity.type
_entity.pdbx_description
1 polymer ?
#
loop_
_entity_poly.entity_id
_entity_poly.type
_entity_poly.pdbx_seq_one_letter_code
_entity_poly.pdbx_strand_id
1 'polypeptide(L)'
;MKATILTSVFVALFFSANLNANNVKTYSNIESGESGTKKEFVSVESKTLEPLKKESYNYDVTGRLTEKTISKWSYEKGWENTGRYEYQYNETGNVANVIYTEWNKQDNDWASKEYFLVHVYNENNEFLSIEQLEISTTNSNYITLK
;
A
#
# COMPACT_ATOMS: atom_id res chain seq x y z
N MET A 1 -36.17 12.47 -5.96
CA MET A 1 -34.93 12.45 -6.77
C MET A 1 -34.41 11.02 -6.68
N LYS A 2 -34.44 10.26 -7.79
CA LYS A 2 -34.03 8.84 -7.80
C LYS A 2 -32.53 8.79 -8.08
N ALA A 3 -31.75 8.27 -7.15
CA ALA A 3 -30.32 8.05 -7.33
C ALA A 3 -30.12 6.81 -8.21
N THR A 4 -29.56 7.02 -9.40
CA THR A 4 -29.11 5.93 -10.26
C THR A 4 -27.68 5.62 -9.86
N ILE A 5 -27.48 4.54 -9.10
CA ILE A 5 -26.14 4.03 -8.77
C ILE A 5 -25.54 3.49 -10.08
N LEU A 6 -24.55 4.19 -10.62
CA LEU A 6 -23.79 3.76 -11.78
C LEU A 6 -22.77 2.71 -11.32
N THR A 7 -23.17 1.44 -11.22
CA THR A 7 -22.24 0.34 -11.02
C THR A 7 -21.48 0.10 -12.33
N SER A 8 -20.43 0.89 -12.57
CA SER A 8 -19.51 0.66 -13.68
C SER A 8 -18.63 -0.54 -13.33
N VAL A 9 -19.05 -1.72 -13.77
CA VAL A 9 -18.23 -2.93 -13.81
C VAL A 9 -17.19 -2.74 -14.91
N PHE A 10 -16.13 -1.99 -14.61
CA PHE A 10 -14.90 -2.03 -15.38
C PHE A 10 -14.01 -3.11 -14.75
N VAL A 11 -14.24 -4.36 -15.15
CA VAL A 11 -13.24 -5.43 -14.99
C VAL A 11 -12.11 -5.10 -15.98
N ALA A 12 -11.29 -4.12 -15.62
CA ALA A 12 -9.97 -3.99 -16.20
C ALA A 12 -9.13 -5.14 -15.61
N LEU A 13 -9.09 -6.25 -16.34
CA LEU A 13 -8.05 -7.27 -16.22
C LEU A 13 -6.69 -6.61 -16.44
N PHE A 14 -6.18 -5.92 -15.43
CA PHE A 14 -4.77 -5.64 -15.31
C PHE A 14 -4.12 -6.97 -14.95
N PHE A 15 -3.77 -7.73 -15.98
CA PHE A 15 -2.78 -8.79 -15.88
C PHE A 15 -1.50 -8.15 -15.34
N SER A 16 -1.28 -8.24 -14.02
CA SER A 16 0.09 -8.27 -13.53
C SER A 16 0.68 -9.53 -14.15
N ALA A 17 1.56 -9.35 -15.12
CA ALA A 17 2.30 -10.41 -15.75
C ALA A 17 3.10 -11.14 -14.66
N ASN A 18 2.53 -12.19 -14.09
CA ASN A 18 3.23 -13.13 -13.24
C ASN A 18 4.11 -14.00 -14.16
N LEU A 19 5.22 -13.45 -14.62
CA LEU A 19 6.19 -14.17 -15.47
C LEU A 19 6.92 -15.30 -14.73
N ASN A 20 6.56 -15.62 -13.48
CA ASN A 20 7.10 -16.78 -12.75
C ASN A 20 6.30 -17.15 -11.49
N ALA A 21 5.03 -17.54 -11.61
CA ALA A 21 4.26 -18.06 -10.48
C ALA A 21 3.59 -19.39 -10.83
N ASN A 22 4.40 -20.43 -11.09
CA ASN A 22 3.90 -21.80 -11.14
C ASN A 22 3.24 -22.10 -9.78
N ASN A 23 1.90 -22.12 -9.76
CA ASN A 23 1.03 -22.47 -8.63
C ASN A 23 0.46 -21.34 -7.74
N VAL A 24 0.37 -20.10 -8.21
CA VAL A 24 -0.37 -19.03 -7.49
C VAL A 24 -1.56 -18.54 -8.31
N LYS A 25 -2.71 -18.38 -7.67
CA LYS A 25 -3.88 -17.66 -8.22
C LYS A 25 -4.08 -16.37 -7.42
N THR A 26 -4.41 -15.28 -8.10
CA THR A 26 -4.69 -14.00 -7.45
C THR A 26 -6.09 -13.53 -7.81
N TYR A 27 -6.88 -13.20 -6.79
CA TYR A 27 -8.17 -12.57 -6.92
C TYR A 27 -8.04 -11.08 -6.64
N SER A 28 -8.84 -10.26 -7.31
CA SER A 28 -8.88 -8.82 -7.07
C SER A 28 -10.28 -8.34 -6.73
N ASN A 29 -10.34 -7.33 -5.87
CA ASN A 29 -11.53 -6.55 -5.59
C ASN A 29 -11.20 -5.07 -5.72
N ILE A 30 -12.12 -4.28 -6.27
CA ILE A 30 -11.94 -2.84 -6.48
C ILE A 30 -13.19 -2.13 -6.00
N GLU A 31 -13.01 -1.21 -5.08
CA GLU A 31 -14.07 -0.38 -4.50
C GLU A 31 -13.71 1.10 -4.74
N SER A 32 -14.54 1.81 -5.49
CA SER A 32 -14.36 3.25 -5.74
C SER A 32 -15.50 4.03 -5.10
N GLY A 33 -15.16 5.17 -4.49
CA GLY A 33 -16.12 6.07 -3.84
C GLY A 33 -15.66 7.53 -3.88
N GLU A 34 -16.38 8.40 -3.19
CA GLU A 34 -16.12 9.85 -3.18
C GLU A 34 -14.76 10.21 -2.55
N SER A 35 -14.20 9.34 -1.71
CA SER A 35 -12.90 9.53 -1.05
C SER A 35 -11.71 8.96 -1.83
N GLY A 36 -11.95 8.27 -2.95
CA GLY A 36 -10.90 7.64 -3.76
C GLY A 36 -11.21 6.19 -4.13
N THR A 37 -10.17 5.40 -4.34
CA THR A 37 -10.30 3.99 -4.75
C THR A 37 -9.49 3.07 -3.85
N LYS A 38 -10.07 1.96 -3.44
CA LYS A 38 -9.40 0.86 -2.77
C LYS A 38 -9.32 -0.34 -3.71
N LYS A 39 -8.12 -0.91 -3.86
CA LYS A 39 -7.91 -2.17 -4.57
C LYS A 39 -7.34 -3.20 -3.60
N GLU A 40 -7.91 -4.39 -3.59
CA GLU A 40 -7.42 -5.51 -2.79
C GLU A 40 -7.04 -6.66 -3.72
N PHE A 41 -5.90 -7.29 -3.45
CA PHE A 41 -5.43 -8.48 -4.14
C PHE A 41 -5.18 -9.59 -3.14
N VAL A 42 -5.79 -10.76 -3.33
CA VAL A 42 -5.60 -11.94 -2.50
C VAL A 42 -4.97 -13.03 -3.34
N SER A 43 -3.75 -13.41 -2.98
CA SER A 43 -3.03 -14.53 -3.60
C SER A 43 -3.21 -15.80 -2.78
N VAL A 44 -3.53 -16.89 -3.47
CA VAL A 44 -3.74 -18.22 -2.91
C VAL A 44 -2.92 -19.26 -3.66
N GLU A 45 -2.64 -20.40 -3.04
CA GLU A 45 -2.10 -21.55 -3.73
C GLU A 45 -3.13 -22.07 -4.75
N SER A 46 -2.67 -22.35 -5.97
CA SER A 46 -3.55 -22.60 -7.12
C SER A 46 -4.44 -23.85 -7.02
N LYS A 47 -4.02 -24.89 -6.29
CA LYS A 47 -4.67 -26.20 -6.19
C LYS A 47 -5.53 -26.31 -4.92
N THR A 48 -5.00 -25.93 -3.77
CA THR A 48 -5.64 -26.01 -2.46
C THR A 48 -6.48 -24.78 -2.14
N LEU A 49 -6.23 -23.66 -2.84
CA LEU A 49 -6.80 -22.34 -2.53
C LEU A 49 -6.42 -21.84 -1.13
N GLU A 50 -5.34 -22.37 -0.54
CA GLU A 50 -4.82 -21.87 0.72
C GLU A 50 -4.38 -20.41 0.57
N PRO A 51 -4.85 -19.50 1.43
CA PRO A 51 -4.49 -18.09 1.37
C PRO A 51 -3.02 -17.88 1.72
N LEU A 52 -2.32 -17.11 0.87
CA LEU A 52 -0.88 -16.86 1.00
C LEU A 52 -0.59 -15.42 1.43
N LYS A 53 -1.12 -14.45 0.68
CA LYS A 53 -0.81 -13.03 0.82
C LYS A 53 -2.01 -12.19 0.43
N LYS A 54 -2.18 -11.06 1.12
CA LYS A 54 -3.11 -10.01 0.75
C LYS A 54 -2.38 -8.69 0.61
N GLU A 55 -2.68 -7.94 -0.44
CA GLU A 55 -2.19 -6.59 -0.67
C GLU A 55 -3.37 -5.65 -0.88
N SER A 56 -3.47 -4.63 -0.03
CA SER A 56 -4.47 -3.57 -0.13
C SER A 56 -3.78 -2.29 -0.58
N TYR A 57 -4.39 -1.60 -1.53
CA TYR A 57 -3.91 -0.35 -2.10
C TYR A 57 -5.01 0.69 -1.99
N ASN A 58 -4.73 1.81 -1.36
CA ASN A 58 -5.63 2.95 -1.28
C ASN A 58 -5.11 4.06 -2.17
N TYR A 59 -6.01 4.64 -2.95
CA TYR A 59 -5.74 5.74 -3.86
C TYR A 59 -6.64 6.92 -3.49
N ASP A 60 -6.11 8.13 -3.60
CA ASP A 60 -6.91 9.35 -3.44
C ASP A 60 -7.86 9.57 -4.62
N VAL A 61 -8.65 10.64 -4.55
CA VAL A 61 -9.62 11.03 -5.59
C VAL A 61 -8.98 11.39 -6.94
N THR A 62 -7.68 11.69 -6.97
CA THR A 62 -6.94 11.98 -8.21
C THR A 62 -6.25 10.73 -8.77
N GLY A 63 -6.39 9.59 -8.08
CA GLY A 63 -5.85 8.30 -8.51
C GLY A 63 -4.39 8.08 -8.07
N ARG A 64 -3.85 8.89 -7.18
CA ARG A 64 -2.50 8.70 -6.61
C ARG A 64 -2.56 7.68 -5.48
N LEU A 65 -1.59 6.77 -5.43
CA LEU A 65 -1.49 5.76 -4.38
C LEU A 65 -1.13 6.45 -3.06
N THR A 66 -1.95 6.35 -2.03
CA THR A 66 -1.68 6.95 -0.72
C THR A 66 -1.17 5.93 0.29
N GLU A 67 -1.62 4.68 0.19
CA GLU A 67 -1.25 3.62 1.12
C GLU A 67 -1.19 2.27 0.42
N LYS A 68 -0.22 1.44 0.80
CA LYS A 68 -0.19 0.01 0.50
C LYS A 68 -0.01 -0.77 1.79
N THR A 69 -0.92 -1.68 2.11
CA THR A 69 -0.80 -2.61 3.24
C THR A 69 -0.58 -4.03 2.74
N ILE A 70 0.34 -4.75 3.39
CA ILE A 70 0.63 -6.16 3.11
C ILE A 70 0.23 -6.98 4.33
N SER A 71 -0.49 -8.07 4.09
CA SER A 71 -0.89 -9.03 5.11
C SER A 71 -0.57 -10.46 4.67
N LYS A 72 -0.37 -11.36 5.63
CA LYS A 72 -0.21 -12.80 5.42
C LYS A 72 -1.30 -13.54 6.18
N TRP A 73 -1.67 -14.72 5.69
CA TRP A 73 -2.66 -15.53 6.38
C TRP A 73 -2.06 -16.25 7.57
N SER A 74 -2.83 -16.30 8.65
CA SER A 74 -2.56 -17.01 9.89
C SER A 74 -3.77 -17.90 10.19
N TYR A 75 -3.54 -19.18 10.45
CA TYR A 75 -4.63 -20.10 10.78
C TYR A 75 -5.31 -19.77 12.12
N GLU A 76 -4.61 -19.07 13.02
CA GLU A 76 -5.14 -18.69 14.33
C GLU A 76 -5.91 -17.37 14.29
N LYS A 77 -5.44 -16.40 13.50
CA LYS A 77 -5.92 -15.00 13.54
C LYS A 77 -6.53 -14.50 12.22
N GLY A 78 -6.46 -15.29 11.15
CA GLY A 78 -6.84 -14.86 9.80
C GLY A 78 -5.78 -13.98 9.17
N TRP A 79 -6.17 -12.91 8.48
CA TRP A 79 -5.21 -11.99 7.86
C TRP A 79 -4.50 -11.15 8.91
N GLU A 80 -3.19 -11.34 9.05
CA GLU A 80 -2.32 -10.53 9.90
C GLU A 80 -1.46 -9.59 9.04
N ASN A 81 -1.41 -8.32 9.42
CA ASN A 81 -0.53 -7.35 8.75
C ASN A 81 0.94 -7.75 8.91
N THR A 82 1.74 -7.35 7.92
CA THR A 82 3.20 -7.51 7.97
C THR A 82 3.92 -6.19 7.77
N GLY A 83 3.34 -5.28 6.99
CA GLY A 83 3.92 -3.97 6.75
C GLY A 83 2.98 -3.06 5.98
N ARG A 84 3.23 -1.76 6.08
CA ARG A 84 2.52 -0.71 5.36
C ARG A 84 3.51 0.25 4.73
N TYR A 85 3.14 0.76 3.55
CA TYR A 85 3.80 1.87 2.88
C TYR A 85 2.81 3.03 2.77
N GLU A 86 3.22 4.23 3.15
CA GLU A 86 2.46 5.46 2.99
C GLU A 86 3.20 6.39 2.03
N TYR A 87 2.48 6.94 1.06
CA TYR A 87 3.07 7.66 -0.06
C TYR A 87 2.69 9.14 0.03
N GLN A 88 3.70 9.99 -0.11
CA GLN A 88 3.54 11.43 -0.16
C GLN A 88 4.10 11.96 -1.48
N TYR A 89 3.46 13.00 -2.01
CA TYR A 89 3.78 13.55 -3.32
C TYR A 89 4.22 15.01 -3.18
N ASN A 90 5.17 15.43 -4.01
CA ASN A 90 5.53 16.84 -4.13
C ASN A 90 4.50 17.61 -4.96
N GLU A 91 4.69 18.92 -5.10
CA GLU A 91 3.79 19.80 -5.85
C GLU A 91 3.71 19.47 -7.35
N THR A 92 4.75 18.85 -7.91
CA THR A 92 4.77 18.42 -9.32
C THR A 92 4.09 17.06 -9.53
N GLY A 93 3.62 16.41 -8.46
CA GLY A 93 2.92 15.13 -8.50
C GLY A 93 3.82 13.89 -8.50
N ASN A 94 5.13 14.05 -8.32
CA ASN A 94 6.07 12.95 -8.12
C ASN A 94 6.04 12.46 -6.66
N VAL A 95 6.38 11.18 -6.45
CA VAL A 95 6.54 10.63 -5.09
C VAL A 95 7.71 11.35 -4.42
N ALA A 96 7.45 12.06 -3.34
CA ALA A 96 8.46 12.72 -2.53
C ALA A 96 8.98 11.80 -1.43
N ASN A 97 8.08 11.14 -0.71
CA ASN A 97 8.42 10.26 0.41
C ASN A 97 7.62 8.96 0.32
N VAL A 98 8.25 7.87 0.73
CA VAL A 98 7.57 6.62 1.08
C VAL A 98 7.95 6.26 2.50
N ILE A 99 6.95 6.14 3.37
CA ILE A 99 7.15 5.74 4.78
C ILE A 99 6.78 4.27 4.89
N TYR A 100 7.74 3.44 5.29
CA TYR A 100 7.51 2.03 5.57
C TYR A 100 7.47 1.77 7.07
N THR A 101 6.40 1.10 7.51
CA THR A 101 6.18 0.74 8.91
C THR A 101 5.89 -0.75 9.01
N GLU A 102 6.62 -1.45 9.87
CA GLU A 102 6.43 -2.88 10.11
C GLU A 102 5.26 -3.12 11.07
N TRP A 103 4.60 -4.27 10.94
CA TRP A 103 3.62 -4.69 11.93
C TRP A 103 4.30 -5.35 13.13
N ASN A 104 4.08 -4.83 14.33
CA ASN A 104 4.53 -5.44 15.58
C ASN A 104 3.50 -6.46 16.06
N LYS A 105 3.83 -7.74 15.89
CA LYS A 105 2.94 -8.85 16.28
C LYS A 105 2.74 -8.99 17.80
N GLN A 106 3.72 -8.56 18.59
CA GLN A 106 3.67 -8.65 20.05
C GLN A 106 2.65 -7.66 20.60
N ASP A 107 2.69 -6.42 20.10
CA ASP A 107 1.82 -5.32 20.53
C ASP A 107 0.51 -5.28 19.75
N ASN A 108 0.41 -6.07 18.67
CA ASN A 108 -0.72 -6.10 17.74
C ASN A 108 -1.05 -4.69 17.20
N ASP A 109 0.00 -3.95 16.87
CA ASP A 109 -0.05 -2.58 16.36
C ASP A 109 1.13 -2.31 15.40
N TRP A 110 1.14 -1.17 14.74
CA TRP A 110 2.27 -0.71 13.94
C TRP A 110 3.50 -0.45 14.83
N ALA A 111 4.68 -0.84 14.34
CA ALA A 111 5.92 -0.61 15.06
C ALA A 111 6.18 0.89 15.23
N SER A 112 6.76 1.26 16.36
CA SER A 112 7.16 2.65 16.63
C SER A 112 8.34 3.12 15.78
N LYS A 113 9.00 2.20 15.07
CA LYS A 113 10.10 2.46 14.14
C LYS A 113 9.55 2.52 12.72
N GLU A 114 9.93 3.58 12.02
CA GLU A 114 9.53 3.84 10.63
C GLU A 114 10.77 4.06 9.76
N TYR A 115 10.66 3.68 8.49
CA TYR A 115 11.70 3.87 7.48
C TYR A 115 11.20 4.87 6.44
N PHE A 116 11.81 6.05 6.40
CA PHE A 116 11.52 7.09 5.43
C PHE A 116 12.42 6.93 4.22
N LEU A 117 11.82 6.75 3.05
CA LEU A 117 12.48 6.69 1.75
C LEU A 117 12.21 7.99 0.99
N VAL A 118 13.14 8.92 1.10
CA VAL A 118 13.06 10.25 0.49
C VAL A 118 13.57 10.17 -0.94
N HIS A 119 12.71 10.48 -1.90
CA HIS A 119 13.09 10.51 -3.31
C HIS A 119 13.68 11.88 -3.64
N VAL A 120 14.92 11.87 -4.12
CA VAL A 120 15.68 13.08 -4.43
C VAL A 120 15.62 13.32 -5.93
N TYR A 121 15.31 14.55 -6.30
CA TYR A 121 15.20 15.01 -7.68
C TYR A 121 16.13 16.20 -7.93
N ASN A 122 16.57 16.37 -9.17
CA ASN A 122 17.26 17.60 -9.57
C ASN A 122 16.26 18.74 -9.84
N GLU A 123 16.79 19.92 -10.20
CA GLU A 123 15.99 21.12 -10.51
C GLU A 123 15.04 20.92 -11.71
N ASN A 124 15.33 19.97 -12.60
CA ASN A 124 14.49 19.60 -13.74
C ASN A 124 13.46 18.51 -13.39
N ASN A 125 13.30 18.18 -12.09
CA ASN A 125 12.39 17.15 -11.60
C ASN A 125 12.73 15.72 -12.09
N GLU A 126 14.00 15.48 -12.45
CA GLU A 126 14.51 14.17 -12.82
C GLU A 126 14.97 13.43 -11.56
N PHE A 127 14.60 12.15 -11.46
CA PHE A 127 14.96 11.30 -10.32
C PHE A 127 16.49 11.10 -10.25
N LEU A 128 17.07 11.30 -9.07
CA LEU A 128 18.49 11.11 -8.81
C LEU A 128 18.76 9.88 -7.94
N SER A 129 18.12 9.82 -6.77
CA SER A 129 18.41 8.83 -5.74
C SER A 129 17.26 8.67 -4.75
N ILE A 130 17.37 7.65 -3.90
CA ILE A 130 16.54 7.49 -2.71
C ILE A 130 17.46 7.54 -1.49
N GLU A 131 17.13 8.39 -0.53
CA GLU A 131 17.76 8.42 0.79
C GLU A 131 16.88 7.69 1.79
N GLN A 132 17.49 6.81 2.60
CA GLN A 132 16.77 6.05 3.63
C GLN A 132 17.13 6.59 5.02
N LEU A 133 16.11 6.95 5.79
CA LEU A 133 16.20 7.39 7.17
C LEU A 133 15.39 6.46 8.06
N GLU A 134 15.93 6.11 9.23
CA GLU A 134 15.21 5.35 10.24
C GLU A 134 14.82 6.30 11.38
N ILE A 135 13.53 6.33 11.74
CA ILE A 135 13.00 7.21 12.79
C ILE A 135 12.31 6.34 13.84
N SER A 136 12.56 6.62 15.13
CA SER A 136 11.92 5.94 16.26
C SER A 136 11.07 6.93 17.05
N THR A 137 9.76 6.73 17.06
CA THR A 137 8.80 7.64 17.72
C THR A 137 8.86 7.60 19.26
N THR A 138 9.59 6.63 19.84
CA THR A 138 9.77 6.46 21.30
C THR A 138 10.70 7.48 21.97
N ASN A 139 11.49 8.26 21.21
CA ASN A 139 12.43 9.25 21.74
C ASN A 139 12.15 10.66 21.18
N SER A 140 10.89 11.10 21.26
CA SER A 140 10.40 12.30 20.56
C SER A 140 10.79 13.62 21.23
N ASN A 141 12.04 14.05 21.05
CA ASN A 141 12.43 15.47 21.07
C ASN A 141 12.41 16.03 19.63
N TYR A 142 11.31 15.83 18.90
CA TYR A 142 11.21 16.32 17.51
C TYR A 142 10.72 17.77 17.49
N ILE A 143 11.46 18.62 16.76
CA ILE A 143 11.08 20.00 16.48
C ILE A 143 9.99 19.97 15.41
N THR A 144 8.79 20.42 15.78
CA THR A 144 7.77 20.79 14.79
C THR A 144 8.16 22.15 14.23
N LEU A 145 8.65 22.20 12.99
CA LEU A 145 8.67 23.46 12.25
C LEU A 145 7.25 23.72 11.75
N LYS A 146 6.60 24.73 12.33
CA LYS A 146 5.34 25.29 11.84
C LYS A 146 5.60 26.15 10.62
#